data_AF-R9LVM5-F1
#
_entry.id   AF-R9LVM5-F1
#
_cell.length_a   1.000
_cell.length_b   1.000
_cell.length_c   1.000
_cell.angle_alpha   90.00
_cell.angle_beta   90.00
_cell.angle_gamma   90.00
#
_symmetry.space_group_name_H-M   'P 1'
#
loop_
_entity.id
_entity.type
_entity.pdbx_description
1 polymer ?
#
loop_
_entity_poly.entity_id
_entity_poly.type
_entity_poly.pdbx_seq_one_letter_code
_entity_poly.pdbx_strand_id
1 'polypeptide(L)' 'MSNLQIIEGLCGICTDMARIILEQKKVLAQHDASVLEDEIERTKTRFQKLIGSGEWPELPSEGR' A
#
# COMPACT_ATOMS: atom_id res chain seq x y z
N MET A 1 14.73 -33.50 -23.44
CA MET A 1 14.66 -32.93 -22.07
C MET A 1 14.30 -34.04 -21.13
N SER A 2 15.04 -34.21 -20.04
CA SER A 2 14.68 -35.16 -18.99
C SER A 2 13.60 -34.57 -18.08
N ASN A 3 12.82 -35.42 -17.41
CA ASN A 3 11.83 -34.98 -16.42
C ASN A 3 12.45 -34.10 -15.32
N LEU A 4 13.71 -34.38 -14.96
CA LEU A 4 14.46 -33.59 -13.97
C LEU A 4 14.70 -32.14 -14.45
N GLN A 5 15.12 -31.96 -15.70
CA GLN A 5 15.33 -30.64 -16.29
C GLN A 5 14.04 -29.82 -16.37
N ILE A 6 12.91 -30.50 -16.62
CA ILE A 6 11.58 -29.86 -16.63
C ILE A 6 11.21 -29.40 -15.22
N ILE A 7 11.43 -30.23 -14.20
CA ILE A 7 11.16 -29.89 -12.79
C ILE A 7 12.02 -28.69 -12.36
N GLU A 8 13.32 -28.70 -12.68
CA GLU A 8 14.23 -27.58 -12.38
C GLU A 8 13.75 -26.27 -13.04
N GLY A 9 13.31 -26.34 -14.30
CA GLY A 9 12.73 -25.20 -15.00
C GLY A 9 11.48 -24.66 -14.31
N LEU A 10 10.56 -25.54 -13.90
CA LEU A 10 9.35 -25.15 -13.17
C LEU A 10 9.67 -24.55 -11.80
N CYS A 11 10.64 -25.10 -11.06
CA CYS A 11 11.11 -24.54 -9.80
C CYS A 11 11.70 -23.13 -9.97
N GLY A 12 12.45 -22.89 -11.06
CA GLY A 12 12.95 -21.57 -11.43
C GLY A 12 11.80 -20.58 -11.65
N ILE A 13 10.80 -20.95 -12.46
CA ILE A 13 9.62 -20.11 -12.73
C ILE A 13 8.87 -19.79 -11.43
N CYS A 14 8.66 -20.77 -10.56
CA CYS A 14 8.02 -20.56 -9.25
C CYS A 14 8.79 -19.56 -8.38
N THR A 15 10.12 -19.62 -8.40
CA THR A 15 10.98 -18.70 -7.65
C THR A 15 10.86 -17.27 -8.19
N ASP A 16 10.86 -17.11 -9.52
CA ASP A 16 10.67 -15.80 -10.16
C ASP A 16 9.28 -15.22 -9.87
N MET A 17 8.23 -16.03 -9.94
CA MET A 17 6.87 -15.60 -9.59
C MET A 17 6.76 -15.15 -8.14
N ALA A 18 7.36 -15.89 -7.20
CA ALA A 18 7.36 -15.52 -5.78
C ALA A 18 8.04 -14.15 -5.56
N ARG A 19 9.15 -13.89 -6.26
CA ARG A 19 9.83 -12.59 -6.22
C ARG A 19 8.96 -11.47 -6.76
N ILE A 20 8.29 -11.67 -7.90
CA ILE A 20 7.40 -10.67 -8.51
C ILE A 20 6.25 -10.32 -7.56
N ILE A 21 5.60 -11.33 -6.97
CA ILE A 21 4.48 -11.14 -6.03
C ILE A 21 4.95 -10.34 -4.81
N LEU A 22 6.15 -10.60 -4.30
CA LEU A 22 6.71 -9.87 -3.16
C LEU A 22 6.93 -8.38 -3.48
N GLU A 23 7.47 -8.06 -4.65
CA GLU A 23 7.67 -6.67 -5.07
C GLU A 23 6.33 -5.96 -5.31
N GLN A 24 5.36 -6.64 -5.94
CA GLN A 24 4.00 -6.09 -6.11
C GLN A 24 3.34 -5.79 -4.76
N LYS A 25 3.48 -6.67 -3.76
CA LYS A 25 2.98 -6.43 -2.40
C LYS A 25 3.57 -5.15 -1.78
N LYS A 26 4.87 -4.90 -1.97
CA LYS A 26 5.53 -3.68 -1.45
C LYS A 26 4.97 -2.43 -2.11
N VAL A 27 4.84 -2.46 -3.44
CA VAL A 27 4.30 -1.33 -4.21
C VAL A 27 2.84 -1.04 -3.82
N LEU A 28 2.01 -2.08 -3.67
CA LEU A 28 0.63 -1.91 -3.21
C LEU A 28 0.56 -1.30 -1.81
N ALA A 29 1.40 -1.76 -0.87
CA ALA A 29 1.44 -1.18 0.48
C ALA A 29 1.84 0.31 0.47
N GLN A 30 2.77 0.71 -0.40
CA GLN A 30 3.15 2.11 -0.59
C GLN A 30 2.02 2.93 -1.23
N HIS A 31 1.35 2.36 -2.23
CA HIS A 31 0.21 2.99 -2.88
C HIS A 31 -0.96 3.21 -1.91
N ASP A 32 -1.32 2.20 -1.11
CA ASP A 32 -2.39 2.29 -0.12
C ASP A 32 -2.11 3.38 0.93
N ALA A 33 -0.86 3.52 1.37
CA ALA A 33 -0.44 4.60 2.28
C ALA A 33 -0.59 5.99 1.61
N SER A 34 -0.16 6.13 0.36
CA SER A 34 -0.29 7.38 -0.39
C SER A 34 -1.75 7.77 -0.66
N VAL A 35 -2.61 6.80 -0.99
CA VAL A 35 -4.05 7.04 -1.19
C VAL A 35 -4.70 7.51 0.11
N LEU A 36 -4.32 6.91 1.25
CA LEU A 36 -4.83 7.33 2.55
C LEU A 36 -4.43 8.77 2.89
N GLU A 37 -3.17 9.15 2.65
CA GLU A 37 -2.69 10.52 2.84
C GLU A 37 -3.45 11.53 1.96
N ASP A 38 -3.65 11.21 0.69
CA ASP A 38 -4.44 12.03 -0.24
C ASP A 38 -5.90 12.20 0.23
N GLU A 39 -6.52 11.14 0.76
CA GLU A 39 -7.87 11.19 1.29
C GLU A 39 -7.98 12.05 2.56
N ILE A 40 -6.98 11.99 3.44
CA ILE A 40 -6.88 12.86 4.61
C ILE A 40 -6.76 14.32 4.17
N GLU A 41 -5.89 14.62 3.20
CA GLU A 41 -5.70 15.99 2.70
C GLU A 41 -6.95 16.55 2.00
N ARG A 42 -7.60 15.74 1.15
CA ARG A 42 -8.87 16.10 0.51
C ARG A 42 -9.95 16.38 1.54
N THR A 43 -10.03 15.54 2.57
CA THR A 43 -11.01 15.69 3.65
C THR A 43 -10.74 16.96 4.47
N LYS A 44 -9.48 17.20 4.85
CA LYS A 44 -9.02 18.42 5.52
C LYS A 44 -9.39 19.67 4.73
N THR A 45 -9.10 19.69 3.43
CA THR A 45 -9.43 20.81 2.55
C THR A 45 -10.94 21.07 2.52
N ARG A 46 -11.76 20.01 2.42
CA ARG A 46 -13.23 20.13 2.40
C ARG A 46 -13.77 20.68 3.72
N PHE A 47 -13.27 20.19 4.86
CA PHE A 47 -13.67 20.69 6.18
C PHE A 47 -13.25 22.14 6.39
N GLN A 48 -12.00 22.51 6.08
CA GLN A 48 -11.54 23.90 6.20
C GLN A 48 -12.39 24.87 5.39
N LYS A 49 -12.91 24.45 4.23
CA LYS A 49 -13.88 25.23 3.44
C LYS A 49 -15.25 25.36 4.11
N LEU A 50 -15.68 24.36 4.88
CA LEU A 50 -17.01 24.28 5.47
C LEU A 50 -17.10 25.02 6.82
N ILE A 51 -16.10 24.82 7.69
CA ILE A 51 -16.11 25.27 9.09
C ILE A 51 -14.97 26.25 9.43
N GLY A 52 -14.13 26.62 8.45
CA GLY A 52 -12.98 27.48 8.67
C GLY A 52 -11.72 26.71 9.08
N SER A 53 -10.56 27.35 8.96
CA SER A 53 -9.25 26.69 9.08
C SER A 53 -8.86 26.22 10.48
N GLY A 54 -9.55 26.71 11.53
CA GLY A 54 -9.21 26.46 12.93
C GLY A 54 -10.09 25.43 13.66
N GLU A 55 -11.10 24.87 12.99
CA GLU A 55 -12.08 23.96 13.63
C GLU A 55 -11.88 22.48 13.27
N TRP A 56 -10.74 22.12 12.68
CA TRP A 56 -10.44 20.71 12.42
C TRP A 56 -10.38 19.96 13.76
N PRO A 57 -11.15 18.87 13.94
CA PRO A 57 -11.12 18.11 15.18
C PRO A 57 -9.70 17.58 15.39
N GLU A 58 -9.03 18.01 16.46
CA GLU A 58 -7.79 17.35 16.87
C GLU A 58 -8.16 15.90 17.17
N LEU A 59 -7.45 14.96 16.53
CA LEU A 59 -7.58 13.55 16.87
C LEU A 59 -7.29 13.43 18.37
N PRO A 60 -8.09 12.67 19.13
CA PRO A 60 -7.79 12.42 20.53
C PRO A 60 -6.36 11.93 20.60
N SER A 61 -5.49 12.64 21.33
CA SER A 61 -4.17 12.13 21.65
C SER A 61 -4.41 10.78 22.30
N GLU A 62 -3.96 9.68 21.69
CA GLU A 62 -4.08 8.35 22.28
C GLU A 62 -3.64 8.45 23.75
N GLY A 63 -4.62 8.29 24.63
CA GLY A 63 -4.41 8.31 26.06
C GLY A 63 -3.48 7.15 26.40
N ARG A 64 -2.46 7.48 27.20
CA ARG A 64 -1.66 6.51 27.96
C ARG A 64 -2.53 5.52 28.72
#